data_AF-A0A2D5H1V2-F1
#
_entry.id   AF-A0A2D5H1V2-F1
#
_cell.length_a   1.000
_cell.length_b   1.000
_cell.length_c   1.000
_cell.angle_alpha   90.00
_cell.angle_beta   90.00
_cell.angle_gamma   90.00
#
_symmetry.space_group_name_H-M   'P 1'
#
loop_
_entity.id
_entity.type
_entity.pdbx_description
1 polymer ?
#
loop_
_entity_poly.entity_id
_entity_poly.type
_entity_poly.pdbx_seq_one_letter_code
_entity_poly.pdbx_strand_id
1 'polypeptide(L)'
;MFDSSMLVLGAANPVAVMLCLLVVVLPIGLLIGAVILRASVSLFNKFAGFDEDSRYRVPEPSMLNGMGMLLLSTIANAIFGFLIGAIGGATGMIQVGPEGVDRGGEMLLNLVSLPVSFVIFSAILSSMLPTTFKRAMGVVLCQYLIVLALAIVIGLLVFLVVMATGAN
;
A
#
# COMPACT_ATOMS: atom_id res chain seq x y z
N MET A 1 -29.23 1.60 -10.11
CA MET A 1 -29.80 0.55 -9.24
C MET A 1 -28.94 -0.68 -9.46
N PHE A 2 -27.91 -0.86 -8.62
CA PHE A 2 -26.98 -1.99 -8.74
C PHE A 2 -27.65 -3.21 -8.11
N ASP A 3 -28.09 -4.15 -8.95
CA ASP A 3 -28.75 -5.36 -8.48
C ASP A 3 -27.79 -6.22 -7.65
N SER A 4 -28.21 -6.54 -6.44
CA SER A 4 -27.54 -7.45 -5.50
C SER A 4 -27.25 -8.82 -6.14
N SER A 5 -27.99 -9.16 -7.19
CA SER A 5 -27.85 -10.38 -8.00
C SER A 5 -26.57 -10.43 -8.83
N MET A 6 -26.00 -9.29 -9.26
CA MET A 6 -24.73 -9.29 -10.01
C MET A 6 -23.51 -9.53 -9.12
N LEU A 7 -23.57 -9.15 -7.83
CA LEU A 7 -22.49 -9.38 -6.88
C LEU A 7 -22.44 -10.87 -6.46
N VAL A 8 -23.61 -11.51 -6.34
CA VAL A 8 -23.74 -12.93 -5.96
C VAL A 8 -23.38 -13.88 -7.12
N LEU A 9 -23.65 -13.50 -8.38
CA LEU A 9 -23.20 -14.25 -9.57
C LEU A 9 -21.71 -14.03 -9.92
N GLY A 10 -21.04 -13.04 -9.29
CA GLY A 10 -19.59 -12.84 -9.41
C GLY A 10 -18.77 -14.01 -8.85
N ALA A 11 -19.33 -14.83 -7.96
CA ALA A 11 -18.70 -16.07 -7.50
C ALA A 11 -18.56 -17.12 -8.61
N ALA A 12 -19.32 -17.04 -9.71
CA ALA A 12 -19.29 -18.00 -10.81
C ALA A 12 -18.33 -17.63 -11.95
N ASN A 13 -17.85 -16.38 -12.03
CA ASN A 13 -16.96 -15.92 -13.10
C ASN A 13 -15.76 -15.13 -12.54
N PRO A 14 -14.57 -15.74 -12.39
CA PRO A 14 -13.38 -15.07 -11.83
C PRO A 14 -12.96 -13.82 -12.62
N VAL A 15 -13.29 -13.77 -13.92
CA VAL A 15 -13.04 -12.62 -14.80
C VAL A 15 -13.83 -11.38 -14.35
N ALA A 16 -15.08 -11.54 -13.91
CA ALA A 16 -15.91 -10.42 -13.47
C ALA A 16 -15.41 -9.82 -12.14
N VAL A 17 -14.97 -10.67 -11.21
CA VAL A 17 -14.35 -10.23 -9.95
C VAL A 17 -13.04 -9.49 -10.23
N MET A 18 -12.19 -10.04 -11.10
CA MET A 18 -10.94 -9.39 -11.48
C MET A 18 -11.17 -8.00 -12.11
N LEU A 19 -12.16 -7.89 -13.03
CA LEU A 19 -12.53 -6.60 -13.63
C LEU A 19 -13.07 -5.61 -12.59
N CYS A 20 -13.87 -6.07 -11.63
CA CYS A 20 -14.37 -5.21 -10.55
C CYS A 20 -13.23 -4.68 -9.66
N LEU A 21 -12.28 -5.53 -9.28
CA LEU A 21 -11.09 -5.14 -8.51
C LEU A 21 -10.24 -4.12 -9.28
N LEU A 22 -10.02 -4.35 -10.58
CA LEU A 22 -9.17 -3.49 -11.42
C LEU A 22 -9.83 -2.14 -11.73
N VAL A 23 -11.13 -2.11 -12.01
CA VAL A 23 -11.82 -0.90 -12.50
C VAL A 23 -12.39 -0.07 -11.36
N VAL A 24 -12.77 -0.68 -10.23
CA VAL A 24 -13.43 0.03 -9.12
C VAL A 24 -12.51 0.14 -7.91
N VAL A 25 -11.98 -0.97 -7.43
CA VAL A 25 -11.20 -0.99 -6.18
C VAL A 25 -9.86 -0.30 -6.34
N LEU A 26 -9.15 -0.55 -7.44
CA LEU A 26 -7.82 0.03 -7.67
C LEU A 26 -7.86 1.57 -7.77
N PRO A 27 -8.74 2.21 -8.56
CA PRO A 27 -8.81 3.68 -8.60
C PRO A 27 -9.18 4.30 -7.26
N ILE A 28 -10.14 3.70 -6.53
CA ILE A 28 -10.54 4.16 -5.19
C ILE A 28 -9.35 4.04 -4.21
N GLY A 29 -8.65 2.92 -4.23
CA GLY A 29 -7.46 2.70 -3.40
C GLY A 29 -6.35 3.72 -3.71
N LEU A 30 -6.10 4.00 -4.99
CA LEU A 30 -5.13 5.03 -5.41
C LEU A 30 -5.56 6.44 -4.98
N LEU A 31 -6.85 6.76 -5.05
CA LEU A 31 -7.37 8.05 -4.58
C LEU A 31 -7.17 8.21 -3.07
N ILE A 32 -7.54 7.21 -2.28
CA ILE A 32 -7.34 7.21 -0.82
C ILE A 32 -5.85 7.31 -0.50
N GLY A 33 -5.02 6.51 -1.16
CA GLY A 33 -3.58 6.57 -0.99
C GLY A 33 -3.01 7.94 -1.34
N ALA A 34 -3.50 8.60 -2.40
CA ALA A 34 -3.03 9.91 -2.80
C ALA A 34 -3.36 10.98 -1.74
N VAL A 35 -4.54 10.89 -1.12
CA VAL A 35 -4.91 11.73 0.03
C VAL A 35 -3.95 11.49 1.20
N ILE A 36 -3.65 10.23 1.53
CA ILE A 36 -2.73 9.89 2.61
C ILE A 36 -1.32 10.41 2.31
N LEU A 37 -0.83 10.26 1.08
CA LEU A 37 0.49 10.75 0.67
C LEU A 37 0.57 12.28 0.80
N ARG A 38 -0.46 13.02 0.39
CA ARG A 38 -0.53 14.48 0.58
C ARG A 38 -0.53 14.87 2.06
N ALA A 39 -1.30 14.15 2.89
CA ALA A 39 -1.30 14.36 4.34
C ALA A 39 0.08 14.08 4.96
N SER A 40 0.79 13.06 4.47
CA SER A 40 2.13 12.68 4.92
C SER A 40 3.16 13.76 4.59
N VAL A 41 3.12 14.32 3.38
CA VAL A 41 3.99 15.44 2.97
C VAL A 41 3.72 16.68 3.82
N SER A 42 2.44 17.00 4.06
CA SER A 42 2.05 18.14 4.91
C SER A 42 2.56 17.97 6.34
N LEU A 43 2.39 16.78 6.91
CA LEU A 43 2.82 16.44 8.27
C LEU A 43 4.36 16.44 8.39
N PHE A 44 5.08 15.93 7.39
CA PHE A 44 6.54 16.04 7.33
C PHE A 44 7.03 17.48 7.28
N ASN A 45 6.44 18.31 6.40
CA ASN A 45 6.81 19.73 6.30
C ASN A 45 6.59 20.48 7.62
N LYS A 46 5.49 20.18 8.33
CA LYS A 46 5.21 20.71 9.67
C LYS A 46 6.24 20.26 10.71
N PHE A 47 6.57 18.97 10.76
CA PHE A 47 7.56 18.47 11.70
C PHE A 47 8.98 18.94 11.41
N ALA A 48 9.33 19.17 10.15
CA ALA A 48 10.61 19.71 9.75
C ALA A 48 10.73 21.23 9.92
N GLY A 49 9.66 21.91 10.33
CA GLY A 49 9.64 23.37 10.52
C GLY A 49 9.78 24.16 9.22
N PHE A 50 9.43 23.58 8.08
CA PHE A 50 9.50 24.27 6.79
C PHE A 50 8.30 25.19 6.64
N ASP A 51 8.55 26.49 6.78
CA ASP A 51 7.56 27.53 6.54
C ASP A 51 7.24 27.71 5.04
N GLU A 52 6.23 28.50 4.69
CA GLU A 52 5.74 28.59 3.30
C GLU A 52 6.82 29.01 2.29
N ASP A 53 7.76 29.86 2.72
CA ASP A 53 8.89 30.39 1.92
C ASP A 53 10.19 29.57 2.01
N SER A 54 10.18 28.43 2.72
CA SER A 54 11.40 27.62 2.86
C SER A 54 11.79 26.95 1.55
N ARG A 55 13.00 27.25 1.04
CA ARG A 55 13.62 26.62 -0.15
C ARG A 55 13.73 25.08 -0.04
N TYR A 56 13.56 24.54 1.16
CA TYR A 56 13.66 23.11 1.47
C TYR A 56 12.32 22.38 1.61
N ARG A 57 11.19 23.10 1.49
CA ARG A 57 9.83 22.56 1.57
C ARG A 57 9.63 21.50 0.48
N VAL A 58 9.08 20.35 0.86
CA VAL A 58 8.71 19.31 -0.09
C VAL A 58 7.40 19.75 -0.78
N PRO A 59 7.37 19.88 -2.11
CA PRO A 59 6.16 20.28 -2.81
C PRO A 59 5.09 19.19 -2.68
N GLU A 60 3.86 19.59 -2.33
CA GLU A 60 2.74 18.67 -2.27
C GLU A 60 2.36 18.21 -3.69
N PRO A 61 2.25 16.89 -3.94
CA PRO A 61 1.85 16.40 -5.25
C PRO A 61 0.39 16.74 -5.53
N SER A 62 0.07 17.05 -6.79
CA SER A 62 -1.32 17.09 -7.26
C SER A 62 -1.96 15.70 -7.10
N MET A 63 -3.30 15.63 -7.02
CA MET A 63 -4.00 14.35 -6.87
C MET A 63 -3.59 13.32 -7.94
N LEU A 64 -3.54 13.74 -9.20
CA LEU A 64 -3.16 12.87 -10.31
C LEU A 64 -1.71 12.40 -10.21
N ASN A 65 -0.78 13.29 -9.85
CA ASN A 65 0.63 12.93 -9.67
C ASN A 65 0.81 12.00 -8.45
N GLY A 66 0.03 12.20 -7.38
CA GLY A 66 -0.03 11.34 -6.21
C GLY A 66 -0.50 9.93 -6.54
N MET A 67 -1.59 9.82 -7.31
CA MET A 67 -2.08 8.53 -7.82
C MET A 67 -1.04 7.85 -8.71
N GLY A 68 -0.36 8.60 -9.58
CA GLY A 68 0.71 8.08 -10.44
C GLY A 68 1.87 7.50 -9.64
N MET A 69 2.35 8.20 -8.60
CA MET A 69 3.41 7.68 -7.72
C MET A 69 3.02 6.37 -7.02
N LEU A 70 1.77 6.27 -6.57
CA LEU A 70 1.26 5.05 -5.94
C LEU A 70 1.07 3.93 -6.96
N LEU A 71 0.63 4.23 -8.18
CA LEU A 71 0.56 3.26 -9.26
C LEU A 71 1.95 2.68 -9.56
N LEU A 72 2.97 3.54 -9.73
CA LEU A 72 4.35 3.09 -9.92
C LEU A 72 4.84 2.25 -8.74
N SER A 73 4.49 2.62 -7.51
CA SER A 73 4.79 1.81 -6.33
C SER A 73 4.11 0.45 -6.38
N THR A 74 2.85 0.36 -6.77
CA THR A 74 2.15 -0.94 -6.89
C THR A 74 2.79 -1.82 -7.96
N ILE A 75 3.18 -1.25 -9.10
CA ILE A 75 3.87 -1.98 -10.17
C ILE A 75 5.25 -2.44 -9.68
N ALA A 76 6.01 -1.57 -9.02
CA ALA A 76 7.31 -1.93 -8.47
C ALA A 76 7.18 -3.06 -7.44
N ASN A 77 6.28 -2.95 -6.47
CA ASN A 77 6.03 -3.99 -5.48
C ASN A 77 5.55 -5.31 -6.13
N ALA A 78 4.75 -5.24 -7.20
CA ALA A 78 4.35 -6.44 -7.95
C ALA A 78 5.55 -7.12 -8.62
N ILE A 79 6.46 -6.36 -9.23
CA ILE A 79 7.69 -6.89 -9.83
C ILE A 79 8.57 -7.52 -8.74
N PHE A 80 8.80 -6.84 -7.62
CA PHE A 80 9.61 -7.37 -6.53
C PHE A 80 8.96 -8.60 -5.88
N GLY A 81 7.63 -8.59 -5.69
CA GLY A 81 6.88 -9.75 -5.21
C GLY A 81 7.01 -10.94 -6.17
N PHE A 82 6.96 -10.70 -7.48
CA PHE A 82 7.20 -11.74 -8.48
C PHE A 82 8.63 -12.29 -8.42
N LEU A 83 9.65 -11.42 -8.29
CA LEU A 83 11.05 -11.85 -8.18
C LEU A 83 11.29 -12.65 -6.89
N ILE A 84 10.75 -12.20 -5.76
CA ILE A 84 10.82 -12.92 -4.48
C ILE A 84 10.11 -14.28 -4.61
N GLY A 85 8.94 -14.31 -5.23
CA GLY A 85 8.20 -15.55 -5.51
C GLY A 85 8.97 -16.52 -6.40
N ALA A 86 9.59 -16.04 -7.47
CA ALA A 86 10.39 -16.85 -8.38
C ALA A 86 11.64 -17.43 -7.71
N ILE A 87 12.37 -16.61 -6.93
CA ILE A 87 13.54 -17.06 -6.17
C ILE A 87 13.12 -18.03 -5.07
N GLY A 88 12.06 -17.73 -4.33
CA GLY A 88 11.53 -18.58 -3.26
C GLY A 88 11.06 -19.93 -3.79
N GLY A 89 10.41 -19.96 -4.96
CA GLY A 89 10.02 -21.19 -5.65
C GLY A 89 11.23 -21.99 -6.17
N ALA A 90 12.24 -21.32 -6.75
CA ALA A 90 13.44 -21.98 -7.27
C ALA A 90 14.37 -22.52 -6.16
N THR A 91 14.37 -21.89 -4.99
CA THR A 91 15.20 -22.29 -3.83
C THR A 91 14.47 -23.26 -2.89
N GLY A 92 13.20 -23.59 -3.15
CA GLY A 92 12.38 -24.45 -2.30
C GLY A 92 11.97 -23.80 -0.97
N MET A 93 12.22 -22.50 -0.78
CA MET A 93 11.77 -21.72 0.38
C MET A 93 10.26 -21.44 0.34
N ILE A 94 9.65 -21.46 -0.85
CA ILE A 94 8.20 -21.44 -1.05
C ILE A 94 7.81 -22.80 -1.63
N GLN A 95 7.46 -23.75 -0.77
CA GLN A 95 6.87 -25.01 -1.20
C GLN A 95 5.38 -24.78 -1.47
N VAL A 96 5.00 -24.80 -2.75
CA VAL A 96 3.59 -24.76 -3.15
C VAL A 96 3.09 -26.20 -3.21
N GLY A 97 2.64 -26.72 -2.07
CA GLY A 97 2.07 -28.06 -1.97
C GLY A 97 0.55 -28.06 -2.17
N PRO A 98 -0.09 -29.24 -2.32
CA PRO A 98 -1.54 -29.39 -2.39
C PRO A 98 -2.29 -28.82 -1.16
N GLU A 99 -1.59 -28.70 -0.03
CA GLU A 99 -2.12 -28.20 1.25
C GLU A 99 -1.88 -26.70 1.49
N GLY A 100 -1.25 -25.99 0.54
CA GLY A 100 -0.99 -24.55 0.61
C GLY A 100 0.48 -24.17 0.78
N VAL A 101 0.72 -22.86 0.96
CA VAL A 101 2.06 -22.27 1.14
C VAL A 101 2.53 -22.50 2.58
N ASP A 102 3.75 -23.01 2.73
CA ASP A 102 4.36 -23.26 4.03
C ASP A 102 4.61 -21.93 4.79
N ARG A 103 3.81 -21.69 5.84
CA ARG A 103 3.75 -20.40 6.56
C ARG A 103 5.09 -19.92 7.11
N GLY A 104 6.02 -20.83 7.42
CA GLY A 104 7.31 -20.51 8.03
C GLY A 104 8.29 -19.78 7.08
N GLY A 105 8.39 -20.24 5.83
CA GLY A 105 9.21 -19.58 4.81
C GLY A 105 8.61 -18.24 4.37
N GLU A 106 7.28 -18.18 4.33
CA GLU A 106 6.52 -16.98 4.00
C GLU A 106 6.71 -15.85 5.03
N MET A 107 6.82 -16.18 6.33
CA MET A 107 7.09 -15.20 7.39
C MET A 107 8.47 -14.55 7.27
N LEU A 108 9.51 -15.34 6.95
CA LEU A 108 10.87 -14.80 6.77
C LEU A 108 10.97 -13.93 5.52
N LEU A 109 10.34 -14.34 4.42
CA LEU A 109 10.32 -13.56 3.18
C LEU A 109 9.52 -12.26 3.35
N ASN A 110 8.40 -12.29 4.09
CA ASN A 110 7.63 -11.09 4.40
C ASN A 110 8.39 -10.10 5.29
N LEU A 111 9.20 -10.59 6.23
CA LEU A 111 10.03 -9.73 7.08
C LEU A 111 11.11 -8.99 6.28
N VAL A 112 11.69 -9.64 5.27
CA VAL A 112 12.67 -9.03 4.35
C VAL A 112 11.98 -8.12 3.32
N SER A 113 10.74 -8.41 2.94
CA SER A 113 9.96 -7.61 2.00
C SER A 113 9.64 -6.21 2.55
N LEU A 114 9.35 -6.09 3.85
CA LEU A 114 9.04 -4.79 4.49
C LEU A 114 10.10 -3.69 4.26
N PRO A 115 11.39 -3.89 4.60
CA PRO A 115 12.41 -2.87 4.37
C PRO A 115 12.65 -2.61 2.89
N VAL A 116 12.48 -3.62 2.03
CA VAL A 116 12.63 -3.47 0.57
C VAL A 116 11.53 -2.58 0.01
N SER A 117 10.26 -2.82 0.37
CA SER A 117 9.13 -1.98 -0.02
C SER A 117 9.28 -0.53 0.47
N PHE A 118 9.80 -0.33 1.69
CA PHE A 118 10.10 1.00 2.22
C PHE A 118 11.14 1.74 1.38
N VAL A 119 12.23 1.07 1.00
CA VAL A 119 13.30 1.66 0.18
C VAL A 119 12.80 1.96 -1.24
N ILE A 120 12.05 1.06 -1.86
CA ILE A 120 11.45 1.26 -3.18
C ILE A 120 10.54 2.49 -3.16
N PHE A 121 9.68 2.60 -2.16
CA PHE A 121 8.76 3.72 -2.06
C PHE A 121 9.48 5.06 -1.82
N SER A 122 10.55 5.04 -1.01
CA SER A 122 11.43 6.19 -0.81
C SER A 122 12.16 6.60 -2.10
N ALA A 123 12.60 5.63 -2.91
CA ALA A 123 13.28 5.88 -4.17
C ALA A 123 12.34 6.47 -5.23
N ILE A 124 11.11 5.95 -5.33
CA ILE A 124 10.08 6.46 -6.24
C ILE A 124 9.69 7.90 -5.87
N LEU A 125 9.49 8.18 -4.57
CA LEU A 125 9.20 9.55 -4.13
C LEU A 125 10.38 10.49 -4.39
N SER A 126 11.63 10.03 -4.20
CA SER A 126 12.82 10.83 -4.50
C SER A 126 13.04 11.06 -6.00
N SER A 127 12.52 10.19 -6.88
CA SER A 127 12.67 10.36 -8.33
C SER A 127 11.56 11.21 -8.94
N MET A 128 10.36 11.18 -8.36
CA MET A 128 9.19 11.90 -8.88
C MET A 128 8.96 13.26 -8.23
N LEU A 129 9.48 13.50 -7.03
CA LEU A 129 9.50 14.82 -6.41
C LEU A 129 10.92 15.40 -6.47
N PRO A 130 11.09 16.71 -6.71
CA PRO A 130 12.39 17.38 -6.66
C PRO A 130 12.88 17.52 -5.22
N THR A 131 13.14 16.38 -4.57
CA THR A 131 13.48 16.24 -3.16
C THR A 131 14.67 15.31 -3.00
N THR A 132 15.38 15.42 -1.87
CA THR A 132 16.50 14.52 -1.59
C THR A 132 16.01 13.20 -1.02
N PHE A 133 16.74 12.11 -1.28
CA PHE A 133 16.42 10.78 -0.77
C PHE A 133 16.18 10.75 0.75
N LYS A 134 17.01 11.49 1.52
CA LYS A 134 16.83 11.63 2.98
C LYS A 134 15.48 12.24 3.36
N ARG A 135 14.98 13.21 2.58
CA ARG A 135 13.67 13.83 2.81
C ARG A 135 12.53 12.91 2.38
N ALA A 136 12.68 12.24 1.25
CA ALA A 136 11.72 11.23 0.78
C ALA A 136 11.51 10.13 1.83
N MET A 137 12.59 9.63 2.46
CA MET A 137 12.48 8.68 3.58
C MET A 137 11.66 9.23 4.77
N GLY A 138 11.82 10.50 5.11
CA GLY A 138 11.05 11.14 6.19
C GLY A 138 9.55 11.21 5.86
N VAL A 139 9.21 11.55 4.61
CA VAL A 139 7.83 11.53 4.13
C VAL A 139 7.25 10.11 4.17
N VAL A 140 8.04 9.11 3.76
CA VAL A 140 7.63 7.69 3.78
C VAL A 140 7.37 7.24 5.22
N LEU A 141 8.25 7.57 6.17
CA LEU A 141 8.02 7.29 7.59
C LEU A 141 6.71 7.90 8.09
N CYS A 142 6.44 9.16 7.74
CA CYS A 142 5.18 9.82 8.07
C CYS A 142 3.98 9.08 7.48
N GLN A 143 4.09 8.60 6.25
CA GLN A 143 3.07 7.79 5.61
C GLN A 143 2.84 6.46 6.33
N TYR A 144 3.90 5.75 6.71
CA TYR A 144 3.79 4.52 7.49
C TYR A 144 3.11 4.78 8.85
N LEU A 145 3.42 5.89 9.52
CA LEU A 145 2.76 6.27 10.77
C LEU A 145 1.26 6.53 10.58
N ILE A 146 0.87 7.25 9.52
CA ILE A 146 -0.54 7.52 9.22
C ILE A 146 -1.28 6.21 8.88
N VAL A 147 -0.67 5.35 8.05
CA VAL A 147 -1.24 4.04 7.71
C VAL A 147 -1.36 3.14 8.94
N LEU A 148 -0.35 3.12 9.81
CA LEU A 148 -0.39 2.37 11.07
C LEU A 148 -1.52 2.88 11.98
N ALA A 149 -1.67 4.20 12.11
CA ALA A 149 -2.77 4.80 12.88
C ALA A 149 -4.14 4.42 12.30
N LEU A 150 -4.29 4.48 10.98
CA LEU A 150 -5.52 4.04 10.30
C LEU A 150 -5.79 2.55 10.52
N ALA A 151 -4.77 1.69 10.43
CA ALA A 151 -4.90 0.25 10.67
C ALA A 151 -5.35 -0.04 12.11
N ILE A 152 -4.83 0.69 13.09
CA ILE A 152 -5.26 0.57 14.50
C ILE A 152 -6.72 1.01 14.65
N VAL A 153 -7.11 2.16 14.07
CA VAL A 153 -8.49 2.65 14.15
C VAL A 153 -9.47 1.67 13.50
N ILE A 154 -9.15 1.17 12.30
CA ILE A 154 -9.99 0.18 11.60
C ILE A 154 -10.04 -1.13 12.40
N GLY A 155 -8.90 -1.60 12.91
CA GLY A 155 -8.82 -2.81 13.73
C GLY A 155 -9.67 -2.72 15.01
N LEU A 156 -9.63 -1.58 15.71
CA LEU A 156 -10.46 -1.33 16.88
C LEU A 156 -11.95 -1.27 16.53
N LEU A 157 -12.32 -0.62 15.42
CA LEU A 157 -13.70 -0.58 14.97
C LEU A 157 -14.24 -1.97 14.63
N VAL A 158 -13.46 -2.76 13.88
CA VAL A 158 -13.80 -4.15 13.56
C VAL A 158 -13.94 -4.97 14.83
N PHE A 159 -12.98 -4.86 15.76
CA PHE A 159 -13.03 -5.55 17.05
C PHE A 159 -14.30 -5.18 17.84
N LEU A 160 -14.65 -3.90 17.93
CA LEU A 160 -15.86 -3.44 18.62
C LEU A 160 -17.13 -3.97 17.94
N VAL A 161 -17.18 -4.00 16.61
CA VAL A 161 -18.32 -4.56 15.87
C VAL A 161 -18.46 -6.05 16.12
N VAL A 162 -17.35 -6.81 16.05
CA VAL A 162 -17.34 -8.26 16.33
C VAL A 162 -17.84 -8.55 17.74
N MET A 163 -17.37 -7.78 18.73
CA MET A 163 -17.84 -7.89 20.11
C MET A 163 -19.32 -7.51 20.25
N ALA A 164 -19.81 -6.54 19.48
CA ALA A 164 -21.20 -6.09 19.52
C ALA A 164 -22.17 -7.04 18.81
N THR A 165 -21.73 -7.73 17.74
CA THR A 165 -22.55 -8.69 16.99
C THR A 165 -22.48 -10.11 17.55
N GLY A 166 -21.57 -10.38 18.48
CA GLY A 166 -21.39 -11.71 19.07
C GLY A 166 -20.88 -12.76 18.08
N ALA A 167 -20.30 -12.31 16.96
CA ALA A 167 -19.69 -13.18 15.96
C ALA A 167 -18.34 -13.68 16.49
N ASN A 168 -18.36 -14.73 17.32
CA ASN A 168 -17.16 -15.46 17.72
C ASN A 168 -16.64 -16.33 16.57
#